data_AF-A0A8E5MFD5-F1
#
_entry.id   AF-A0A8E5MFD5-F1
#
_cell.length_a   1.000
_cell.length_b   1.000
_cell.length_c   1.000
_cell.angle_alpha   90.00
_cell.angle_beta   90.00
_cell.angle_gamma   90.00
#
_symmetry.space_group_name_H-M   'P 1'
#
loop_
_entity.id
_entity.type
_entity.pdbx_description
1 polymer ?
#
loop_
_entity_poly.entity_id
_entity_poly.type
_entity_poly.pdbx_seq_one_letter_code
_entity_poly.pdbx_strand_id
1 'polypeptide(L)'
;MPAPSQLAIASGSVTRLLKEEASYHTELGSQEAEIARLEESVQKGDNDDDGNAAFMLKQNRTALEQTRAVFAPLRERIKTAVAKLKDQIALAEEAGGSDELESARKVLRDAEASLE
;
A
#
# COMPACT_ATOMS: atom_id res chain seq x y z
N MET A 1 -22.27 3.00 -20.61
CA MET A 1 -21.38 4.08 -20.15
C MET A 1 -20.23 4.21 -21.14
N PRO A 2 -19.75 5.43 -21.44
CA PRO A 2 -18.58 5.61 -22.30
C PRO A 2 -17.32 5.01 -21.64
N ALA A 3 -16.32 4.71 -22.46
CA ALA A 3 -15.02 4.26 -21.96
C ALA A 3 -14.33 5.39 -21.16
N PRO A 4 -13.63 5.08 -20.06
CA PRO A 4 -12.92 6.09 -19.28
C PRO A 4 -11.76 6.70 -20.08
N SER A 5 -11.46 7.97 -19.82
CA SER A 5 -10.31 8.67 -20.42
C SER A 5 -8.98 8.09 -19.92
N GLN A 6 -7.89 8.37 -20.64
CA GLN A 6 -6.54 7.96 -20.20
C GLN A 6 -6.13 8.62 -18.88
N LEU A 7 -6.53 9.87 -18.66
CA LEU A 7 -6.32 10.60 -17.41
C LEU A 7 -7.08 9.95 -16.24
N ALA A 8 -8.34 9.55 -16.46
CA ALA A 8 -9.13 8.82 -15.49
C ALA A 8 -8.54 7.43 -15.18
N ILE A 9 -8.06 6.72 -16.21
CA ILE A 9 -7.39 5.41 -16.04
C ILE A 9 -6.11 5.56 -15.21
N ALA A 10 -5.27 6.55 -15.51
CA ALA A 10 -4.03 6.81 -14.78
C ALA A 10 -4.32 7.18 -13.31
N SER A 11 -5.27 8.09 -13.07
CA SER A 11 -5.69 8.50 -11.72
C SER A 11 -6.23 7.32 -10.92
N GLY A 12 -7.06 6.48 -11.54
CA GLY A 12 -7.59 5.27 -10.91
C GLY A 12 -6.51 4.22 -10.62
N SER A 13 -5.46 4.13 -11.44
CA SER A 13 -4.31 3.26 -11.18
C SER A 13 -3.57 3.68 -9.92
N VAL A 14 -3.21 4.96 -9.80
CA VAL A 14 -2.52 5.51 -8.61
C VAL A 14 -3.38 5.32 -7.37
N THR A 15 -4.66 5.68 -7.44
CA THR A 15 -5.59 5.54 -6.30
C THR A 15 -5.67 4.11 -5.77
N ARG A 16 -5.70 3.10 -6.67
CA ARG A 16 -5.74 1.69 -6.25
C ARG A 16 -4.45 1.24 -5.59
N LEU A 17 -3.30 1.67 -6.12
CA LEU A 17 -2.00 1.32 -5.55
C LEU A 17 -1.78 1.94 -4.17
N LEU A 18 -2.21 3.19 -3.96
CA LEU A 18 -2.17 3.83 -2.63
C LEU A 18 -3.05 3.10 -1.61
N LYS A 19 -4.24 2.64 -2.03
CA LYS A 19 -5.11 1.82 -1.17
C LYS A 19 -4.51 0.45 -0.87
N GLU A 20 -3.85 -0.16 -1.85
CA GLU A 20 -3.09 -1.41 -1.69
C GLU A 20 -1.98 -1.22 -0.64
N GLU A 21 -1.18 -0.16 -0.75
CA GLU A 21 -0.11 0.16 0.21
C GLU A 21 -0.65 0.41 1.63
N ALA A 22 -1.72 1.21 1.76
CA ALA A 22 -2.37 1.47 3.04
C ALA A 22 -2.93 0.19 3.70
N SER A 23 -3.43 -0.75 2.89
CA SER A 23 -3.92 -2.04 3.39
C SER A 23 -2.76 -2.87 3.94
N TYR A 24 -1.63 -2.94 3.24
CA TYR A 24 -0.44 -3.64 3.74
C TYR A 24 0.14 -2.98 4.99
N HIS A 25 0.08 -1.66 5.14
CA HIS A 25 0.47 -0.99 6.39
C HIS A 25 -0.43 -1.39 7.57
N THR A 26 -1.74 -1.52 7.33
CA THR A 26 -2.69 -1.98 8.35
C THR A 26 -2.43 -3.44 8.74
N GLU A 27 -2.16 -4.30 7.76
CA GLU A 27 -1.80 -5.69 7.99
C GLU A 27 -0.49 -5.81 8.79
N LEU A 28 0.54 -5.05 8.41
CA LEU A 28 1.83 -5.03 9.10
C LEU A 28 1.66 -4.65 10.58
N GLY A 29 0.90 -3.60 10.89
CA GLY A 29 0.64 -3.20 12.28
C GLY A 29 -0.13 -4.26 13.07
N SER A 30 -1.03 -5.00 12.43
CA SER A 30 -1.76 -6.10 13.06
C SER A 30 -0.85 -7.29 13.36
N GLN A 31 0.05 -7.64 12.42
CA GLN A 31 1.05 -8.70 12.60
C GLN A 31 2.07 -8.35 13.69
N GLU A 32 2.55 -7.09 13.73
CA GLU A 32 3.45 -6.61 14.78
C GLU A 32 2.81 -6.69 16.17
N ALA A 33 1.54 -6.29 16.29
CA ALA A 33 0.81 -6.38 17.56
C ALA A 33 0.62 -7.83 18.02
N GLU A 34 0.33 -8.76 17.10
CA GLU A 34 0.18 -10.18 17.43
C GLU A 34 1.50 -10.82 17.84
N ILE A 35 2.59 -10.52 17.13
CA ILE A 35 3.94 -10.96 17.49
C ILE A 35 4.29 -10.49 18.91
N ALA A 36 4.04 -9.22 19.23
CA ALA A 36 4.32 -8.68 20.56
C ALA A 36 3.53 -9.41 21.67
N ARG A 37 2.26 -9.74 21.42
CA ARG A 37 1.43 -10.52 22.35
C ARG A 37 1.97 -11.93 22.56
N LEU A 38 2.34 -12.62 21.47
CA LEU A 38 2.91 -13.97 21.54
C LEU A 38 4.27 -13.96 22.26
N GLU A 39 5.11 -12.98 22.02
CA GLU A 39 6.39 -12.80 22.72
C GLU A 39 6.19 -12.62 24.22
N GLU A 40 5.22 -11.80 24.63
CA GLU A 40 4.89 -11.59 26.04
C GLU A 40 4.37 -12.88 26.70
N SER A 41 3.49 -13.63 26.02
CA SER A 41 2.97 -14.92 26.51
C SER A 41 4.10 -15.94 26.72
N VAL A 42 4.95 -16.10 25.71
CA VAL A 42 6.12 -16.99 25.77
C VAL A 42 7.06 -16.60 26.91
N GLN A 43 7.30 -15.30 27.11
CA GLN A 43 8.17 -14.80 28.18
C GLN A 43 7.59 -15.04 29.57
N LYS A 44 6.27 -14.93 29.74
CA LYS A 44 5.59 -15.21 31.02
C LYS A 44 5.51 -16.70 31.34
N GLY A 45 5.89 -17.58 30.41
CA GLY A 45 5.75 -19.02 30.57
C GLY A 45 4.30 -19.49 30.44
N ASP A 46 3.39 -18.61 30.02
CA ASP A 46 2.07 -18.97 29.50
C ASP A 46 2.31 -19.63 28.14
N ASN A 47 2.67 -20.92 28.20
CA ASN A 47 2.56 -21.77 27.05
C ASN A 47 1.08 -22.08 26.87
N ASP A 48 0.56 -21.83 25.68
CA ASP A 48 -0.71 -22.39 25.27
C ASP A 48 -0.70 -23.91 25.54
N ASP A 49 -1.85 -24.52 25.85
CA ASP A 49 -1.93 -25.92 26.34
C ASP A 49 -1.22 -26.93 25.41
N ASP A 50 -1.04 -26.56 24.13
CA ASP A 50 -0.38 -27.36 23.09
C ASP A 50 1.15 -27.17 22.97
N GLY A 51 1.77 -26.25 23.71
CA GLY A 51 3.23 -26.01 23.69
C GLY A 51 3.79 -25.51 22.35
N ASN A 52 2.93 -25.01 21.45
CA ASN A 52 3.28 -24.62 20.07
C ASN A 52 3.71 -23.14 19.95
N ALA A 53 3.76 -22.38 21.05
CA ALA A 53 3.91 -20.93 21.03
C ALA A 53 5.17 -20.43 20.28
N ALA A 54 6.30 -21.13 20.44
CA ALA A 54 7.53 -20.81 19.71
C ALA A 54 7.41 -21.04 18.19
N PHE A 55 6.66 -22.06 17.77
CA PHE A 55 6.37 -22.34 16.36
C PHE A 55 5.45 -21.26 15.78
N MET A 56 4.40 -20.89 16.49
CA MET A 56 3.48 -19.81 16.11
C MET A 56 4.19 -18.46 15.99
N LEU A 57 5.07 -18.13 16.94
CA LEU A 57 5.88 -16.92 16.89
C LEU A 57 6.78 -16.89 15.64
N LYS A 58 7.45 -18.02 15.32
CA LYS A 58 8.26 -18.14 14.11
C LYS A 58 7.44 -17.96 12.83
N GLN A 59 6.23 -18.54 12.78
CA GLN A 59 5.34 -18.40 11.63
C GLN A 59 4.90 -16.95 11.43
N ASN A 60 4.47 -16.27 12.50
CA ASN A 60 4.05 -14.88 12.43
C ASN A 60 5.21 -13.95 12.01
N ARG A 61 6.42 -14.14 12.54
CA ARG A 61 7.62 -13.40 12.09
C ARG A 61 7.92 -13.64 10.62
N THR A 62 7.73 -14.87 10.12
CA THR A 62 7.91 -15.17 8.70
C THR A 62 6.89 -14.45 7.84
N ALA A 63 5.61 -14.44 8.26
CA ALA A 63 4.55 -13.70 7.58
C ALA A 63 4.81 -12.19 7.56
N LEU A 64 5.30 -11.62 8.68
CA LEU A 64 5.70 -10.22 8.78
C LEU A 64 6.76 -9.86 7.74
N GLU A 65 7.81 -10.66 7.62
CA GLU A 65 8.87 -10.41 6.62
C GLU A 65 8.36 -10.54 5.18
N GLN A 66 7.42 -11.46 4.92
CA GLN A 66 6.76 -11.57 3.61
C GLN A 66 5.95 -10.30 3.29
N THR A 67 5.17 -9.78 4.25
CA THR A 67 4.42 -8.53 4.10
C THR A 67 5.38 -7.35 3.90
N ARG A 68 6.49 -7.26 4.66
CA ARG A 68 7.53 -6.23 4.47
C ARG A 68 8.12 -6.26 3.05
N ALA A 69 8.36 -7.45 2.51
CA ALA A 69 8.94 -7.62 1.18
C ALA A 69 8.02 -7.11 0.04
N VAL A 70 6.71 -6.95 0.27
CA VAL A 70 5.77 -6.41 -0.73
C VAL A 70 5.94 -4.91 -0.94
N PHE A 71 6.35 -4.15 0.08
CA PHE A 71 6.40 -2.68 0.00
C PHE A 71 7.37 -2.17 -1.04
N ALA A 72 8.58 -2.76 -1.16
CA ALA A 72 9.57 -2.31 -2.14
C ALA A 72 9.05 -2.36 -3.59
N PRO A 73 8.61 -3.51 -4.13
CA PRO A 73 8.07 -3.55 -5.50
C PRO A 73 6.75 -2.77 -5.64
N LEU A 74 5.94 -2.65 -4.59
CA LEU A 74 4.72 -1.84 -4.62
C LEU A 74 5.02 -0.34 -4.77
N ARG A 75 6.01 0.18 -4.02
CA ARG A 75 6.45 1.57 -4.13
C ARG A 75 7.00 1.90 -5.51
N GLU A 76 7.74 0.98 -6.14
CA GLU A 76 8.20 1.18 -7.52
C GLU A 76 7.04 1.20 -8.53
N ARG A 77 6.00 0.36 -8.34
CA ARG A 77 4.76 0.43 -9.11
C ARG A 77 4.04 1.77 -8.90
N ILE A 78 3.99 2.29 -7.68
CA ILE A 78 3.40 3.59 -7.36
C ILE A 78 4.16 4.71 -8.07
N LYS A 79 5.48 4.76 -7.95
CA LYS A 79 6.33 5.77 -8.64
C LYS A 79 6.11 5.77 -10.14
N THR A 80 6.07 4.59 -10.75
CA THR A 80 5.81 4.44 -12.19
C THR A 80 4.42 4.95 -12.57
N ALA A 81 3.39 4.61 -11.78
CA ALA A 81 2.03 5.09 -12.02
C ALA A 81 1.89 6.61 -11.83
N VAL A 82 2.61 7.17 -10.85
CA VAL A 82 2.68 8.62 -10.60
C VAL A 82 3.32 9.35 -11.76
N ALA A 83 4.45 8.84 -12.29
CA ALA A 83 5.09 9.42 -13.49
C ALA A 83 4.11 9.44 -14.67
N LYS A 84 3.42 8.33 -14.93
CA LYS A 84 2.39 8.27 -15.97
C LYS A 84 1.24 9.24 -15.74
N LEU A 85 0.81 9.43 -14.48
CA LEU A 85 -0.24 10.40 -14.15
C LEU A 85 0.21 11.83 -14.43
N LYS A 86 1.47 12.18 -14.10
CA LYS A 86 2.06 13.49 -14.43
C LYS A 86 2.04 13.74 -15.94
N ASP A 87 2.44 12.75 -16.73
CA ASP A 87 2.42 12.85 -18.20
C ASP A 87 1.00 13.07 -18.74
N GLN A 88 0.00 12.34 -18.21
CA GLN A 88 -1.39 12.51 -18.65
C GLN A 88 -1.98 13.87 -18.24
N ILE A 89 -1.58 14.41 -17.09
CA ILE A 89 -1.98 15.76 -16.68
C ILE A 89 -1.41 16.79 -17.65
N ALA A 90 -0.12 16.71 -17.98
CA ALA A 90 0.52 17.63 -18.92
C ALA A 90 -0.15 17.59 -20.31
N LEU A 91 -0.43 16.39 -20.83
CA LEU A 91 -1.13 16.22 -22.11
C LEU A 91 -2.55 16.81 -22.08
N ALA A 92 -3.29 16.63 -20.99
CA ALA A 92 -4.62 17.21 -20.86
C ALA A 92 -4.60 18.73 -20.77
N GLU A 93 -3.56 19.32 -20.17
CA GLU A 93 -3.36 20.78 -20.15
C GLU A 93 -3.03 21.34 -21.53
N GLU A 94 -2.13 20.67 -22.28
CA GLU A 94 -1.80 21.04 -23.67
C GLU A 94 -3.01 20.93 -24.61
N ALA A 95 -3.89 19.96 -24.38
CA ALA A 95 -5.10 19.75 -25.16
C ALA A 95 -6.23 20.76 -24.84
N GLY A 96 -5.99 21.76 -23.99
CA GLY A 96 -6.97 22.79 -23.64
C GLY A 96 -7.80 22.49 -22.38
N GLY A 97 -7.43 21.47 -21.61
CA GLY A 97 -8.04 21.12 -20.33
C GLY A 97 -8.85 19.83 -20.35
N SER A 98 -9.21 19.36 -19.15
CA SER A 98 -10.18 18.29 -18.90
C SER A 98 -10.89 18.56 -17.58
N ASP A 99 -12.18 18.23 -17.50
CA ASP A 99 -12.97 18.29 -16.25
C ASP A 99 -12.38 17.39 -15.15
N GLU A 100 -11.52 16.43 -15.53
CA GLU A 100 -10.89 15.46 -14.62
C GLU A 100 -9.58 16.00 -14.00
N LEU A 101 -9.03 17.12 -14.51
CA LEU A 101 -7.71 17.65 -14.11
C LEU A 101 -7.59 17.93 -12.62
N GLU A 102 -8.62 18.52 -12.00
CA GLU A 102 -8.60 18.83 -10.58
C GLU A 102 -8.48 17.55 -9.74
N SER A 103 -9.28 16.54 -10.08
CA SER A 103 -9.25 15.25 -9.40
C SER A 103 -7.92 14.52 -9.60
N ALA A 104 -7.37 14.55 -10.83
CA ALA A 104 -6.08 13.96 -11.15
C ALA A 104 -4.94 14.63 -10.37
N ARG A 105 -4.93 15.97 -10.29
CA ARG A 105 -3.96 16.73 -9.49
C ARG A 105 -4.09 16.44 -7.99
N LYS A 106 -5.31 16.21 -7.49
CA LYS A 106 -5.50 15.76 -6.10
C LYS A 106 -4.86 14.40 -5.87
N VAL A 107 -5.15 13.41 -6.73
CA VAL A 107 -4.55 12.07 -6.64
C VAL A 107 -3.03 12.14 -6.70
N LEU A 108 -2.48 13.01 -7.56
CA LEU A 108 -1.04 13.23 -7.64
C LEU A 108 -0.45 13.74 -6.32
N ARG A 109 -1.05 14.78 -5.72
CA ARG A 109 -0.59 15.31 -4.42
C ARG A 109 -0.68 14.27 -3.31
N ASP A 110 -1.79 13.53 -3.25
CA ASP A 110 -1.95 12.45 -2.27
C ASP A 110 -0.86 11.39 -2.43
N ALA A 111 -0.50 11.04 -3.68
CA ALA A 111 0.55 10.07 -3.96
C ALA A 111 1.97 10.58 -3.62
N GLU A 112 2.26 11.85 -3.90
CA GLU A 112 3.54 12.46 -3.55
C GLU A 112 3.73 12.52 -2.03
N ALA A 113 2.68 12.87 -1.28
CA ALA A 113 2.71 12.87 0.18
C ALA A 113 2.90 11.46 0.79
N SER A 114 2.43 10.41 0.12
CA SER A 114 2.67 9.01 0.56
C SER A 114 4.10 8.51 0.28
N LEU A 115 4.86 9.18 -0.59
CA LEU A 115 6.20 8.75 -1.01
C LEU A 115 7.34 9.49 -0.28
N GLU A 116 7.05 10.59 0.42
CA GLU A 116 7.98 11.29 1.32
C GLU A 116 8.27 10.48 2.60
#